data_AF-A0A1S1LL29-F1
#
_entry.id   AF-A0A1S1LL29-F1
#
_cell.length_a   1.000
_cell.length_b   1.000
_cell.length_c   1.000
_cell.angle_alpha   90.00
_cell.angle_beta   90.00
_cell.angle_gamma   90.00
#
_symmetry.space_group_name_H-M   'P 1'
#
loop_
_entity.id
_entity.type
_entity.pdbx_description
1 polymer ?
#
loop_
_entity_poly.entity_id
_entity_poly.type
_entity_poly.pdbx_seq_one_letter_code
_entity_poly.pdbx_strand_id
1 'polypeptide(L)'
;MTKADPEWFYSVATKLAEAATSFEARFTALDQKLNVSRSAGGYATGGPRWSSSYDQSASDVFEVGSLGVMAATVLAKLVHEAGLNEARAENESSPTGPQERTPPPPSGSKINHAMHPSQLSVGGNNSKPDHWSLIADYVKKEWADCDESRIRAAGSAFSSFGTDSQKQATDLWNACTAIFTEDRQKGYPEINEMVTEIANVCGALKGEVASDLGVACEAVGSKADEMKKLGQQSLTILHYIILSYEVDKVLARRLPFGDRIRKGIDRLIEFNKREYAKANDKLMESINQKVDQAAESNEGINNLATTDAKFLSNLLDRIPRQTDPIRNRTKEENEAAGDEGERRAGIDPRGRKREVRVIVDTGSGPVAREVVPDRIDDVNRQVIEVKNTNEIRPDRVQILAEAEWARQNGYTMTLVVDHRTAINDPKIQEMVNNGQIQVVRKELDDAYF
;
A
#
# COMPACT_ATOMS: atom_id res chain seq x y z
N MET A 1 40.72 30.68 -11.69
CA MET A 1 39.75 29.62 -11.36
C MET A 1 40.25 28.35 -12.02
N THR A 2 40.25 27.23 -11.32
CA THR A 2 40.35 25.91 -11.96
C THR A 2 39.14 25.78 -12.92
N LYS A 3 39.31 25.09 -14.06
CA LYS A 3 38.28 24.84 -15.09
C LYS A 3 37.55 23.52 -14.76
N ALA A 4 36.22 23.52 -14.78
CA ALA A 4 35.46 22.28 -14.64
C ALA A 4 35.49 21.52 -15.98
N ASP A 5 35.69 20.21 -15.93
CA ASP A 5 35.67 19.37 -17.13
C ASP A 5 34.21 18.96 -17.43
N PRO A 6 33.65 19.32 -18.61
CA PRO A 6 32.29 18.95 -19.00
C PRO A 6 32.01 17.45 -18.87
N GLU A 7 33.02 16.59 -19.07
CA GLU A 7 32.87 15.13 -19.01
C GLU A 7 32.46 14.62 -17.63
N TRP A 8 32.82 15.35 -16.55
CA TRP A 8 32.40 15.00 -15.20
C TRP A 8 30.87 15.05 -15.07
N PHE A 9 30.26 16.10 -15.62
CA PHE A 9 28.81 16.28 -15.62
C PHE A 9 28.11 15.24 -16.48
N TYR A 10 28.59 15.00 -17.71
CA TYR A 10 27.99 14.00 -18.59
C TYR A 10 28.04 12.59 -17.99
N SER A 11 29.14 12.24 -17.32
CA SER A 11 29.28 10.95 -16.63
C SER A 11 28.30 10.81 -15.46
N VAL A 12 28.16 11.83 -14.61
CA VAL A 12 27.20 11.81 -13.48
C VAL A 12 25.76 11.77 -13.97
N ALA A 13 25.43 12.57 -14.99
CA ALA A 13 24.12 12.57 -15.62
C ALA A 13 23.73 11.18 -16.15
N THR A 14 24.68 10.48 -16.77
CA THR A 14 24.47 9.10 -17.25
C THR A 14 24.19 8.15 -16.09
N LYS A 15 24.92 8.23 -14.97
CA LYS A 15 24.69 7.36 -13.80
C LYS A 15 23.31 7.56 -13.19
N LEU A 16 22.85 8.79 -13.10
CA LEU A 16 21.50 9.12 -12.60
C LEU A 16 20.41 8.56 -13.52
N ALA A 17 20.55 8.72 -14.84
CA ALA A 17 19.58 8.22 -15.81
C ALA A 17 19.52 6.68 -15.87
N GLU A 18 20.68 6.02 -15.79
CA GLU A 18 20.80 4.56 -15.69
C GLU A 18 20.11 4.04 -14.42
N ALA A 19 20.36 4.69 -13.27
CA ALA A 19 19.72 4.33 -12.01
C ALA A 19 18.20 4.51 -12.07
N ALA A 20 17.71 5.64 -12.59
CA ALA A 20 16.28 5.90 -12.76
C ALA A 20 15.59 4.77 -13.54
N THR A 21 16.16 4.37 -14.68
CA THR A 21 15.63 3.28 -15.53
C THR A 21 15.67 1.93 -14.80
N SER A 22 16.75 1.65 -14.07
CA SER A 22 16.89 0.42 -13.25
C SER A 22 15.80 0.33 -12.17
N PHE A 23 15.58 1.42 -11.43
CA PHE A 23 14.58 1.46 -10.37
C PHE A 23 13.15 1.35 -10.91
N GLU A 24 12.81 2.00 -12.03
CA GLU A 24 11.52 1.81 -12.71
C GLU A 24 11.24 0.34 -13.02
N ALA A 25 12.21 -0.38 -13.58
CA ALA A 25 12.07 -1.80 -13.87
C ALA A 25 11.89 -2.64 -12.59
N ARG A 26 12.55 -2.26 -11.49
CA ARG A 26 12.43 -2.95 -10.20
C ARG A 26 11.09 -2.72 -9.51
N PHE A 27 10.52 -1.53 -9.58
CA PHE A 27 9.15 -1.29 -9.10
C PHE A 27 8.13 -2.09 -9.92
N THR A 28 8.28 -2.12 -11.24
CA THR A 28 7.44 -2.96 -12.12
C THR A 28 7.55 -4.44 -11.74
N ALA A 29 8.77 -4.93 -11.50
CA ALA A 29 9.00 -6.32 -11.10
C ALA A 29 8.49 -6.64 -9.68
N LEU A 30 8.54 -5.67 -8.76
CA LEU A 30 7.95 -5.81 -7.43
C LEU A 30 6.44 -5.95 -7.53
N ASP A 31 5.76 -5.05 -8.25
CA ASP A 31 4.30 -5.10 -8.43
C ASP A 31 3.84 -6.44 -9.04
N GLN A 32 4.53 -6.91 -10.09
CA GLN A 32 4.26 -8.21 -10.72
C GLN A 32 4.43 -9.42 -9.78
N LYS A 33 5.23 -9.30 -8.72
CA LYS A 33 5.41 -10.35 -7.70
C LYS A 33 4.36 -10.30 -6.60
N LEU A 34 3.68 -9.17 -6.41
CA LEU A 34 2.66 -9.03 -5.39
C LEU A 34 1.42 -9.82 -5.79
N ASN A 35 1.08 -10.81 -4.96
CA ASN A 35 -0.17 -11.57 -5.06
C ASN A 35 -0.89 -11.47 -3.72
N VAL A 36 -1.49 -10.31 -3.48
CA VAL A 36 -2.07 -9.96 -2.17
C VAL A 36 -3.57 -9.85 -2.21
N SER A 37 -4.22 -9.89 -3.38
CA SER A 37 -5.67 -9.81 -3.47
C SER A 37 -6.36 -10.75 -2.48
N ARG A 38 -7.20 -10.14 -1.61
CA ARG A 38 -7.98 -10.81 -0.56
C ARG A 38 -7.14 -11.58 0.48
N SER A 39 -5.88 -11.22 0.69
CA SER A 39 -5.02 -11.90 1.65
C SER A 39 -5.27 -11.45 3.10
N ALA A 40 -5.81 -10.25 3.32
CA ALA A 40 -5.94 -9.70 4.67
C ALA A 40 -7.04 -10.38 5.51
N GLY A 41 -8.03 -11.00 4.87
CA GLY A 41 -9.21 -11.55 5.51
C GLY A 41 -10.36 -10.54 5.59
N GLY A 42 -11.60 -11.06 5.64
CA GLY A 42 -12.82 -10.28 5.85
C GLY A 42 -13.31 -10.28 7.30
N TYR A 43 -12.62 -11.01 8.20
CA TYR A 43 -12.98 -11.14 9.60
C TYR A 43 -12.91 -9.83 10.39
N ALA A 44 -13.79 -9.71 11.38
CA ALA A 44 -13.92 -8.50 12.19
C ALA A 44 -12.60 -8.02 12.82
N THR A 45 -12.36 -6.70 12.71
CA THR A 45 -11.23 -5.93 13.25
C THR A 45 -9.88 -6.21 12.58
N GLY A 46 -9.36 -7.44 12.63
CA GLY A 46 -7.99 -7.74 12.19
C GLY A 46 -7.79 -7.62 10.68
N GLY A 47 -8.73 -8.15 9.87
CA GLY A 47 -8.61 -8.10 8.42
C GLY A 47 -8.58 -6.67 7.86
N PRO A 48 -9.62 -5.85 8.14
CA PRO A 48 -9.66 -4.46 7.68
C PRO A 48 -8.53 -3.59 8.23
N ARG A 49 -8.09 -3.80 9.48
CA ARG A 49 -6.96 -3.06 10.07
C ARG A 49 -5.66 -3.39 9.34
N TRP A 50 -5.40 -4.67 9.09
CA TRP A 50 -4.21 -5.10 8.36
C TRP A 50 -4.23 -4.59 6.92
N SER A 51 -5.34 -4.75 6.20
CA SER A 51 -5.40 -4.30 4.81
C SER A 51 -5.21 -2.79 4.69
N SER A 52 -5.84 -2.00 5.56
CA SER A 52 -5.68 -0.54 5.58
C SER A 52 -4.23 -0.15 5.80
N SER A 53 -3.55 -0.79 6.76
CA SER A 53 -2.14 -0.52 7.02
C SER A 53 -1.23 -0.96 5.87
N TYR A 54 -1.36 -2.22 5.43
CA TYR A 54 -0.51 -2.78 4.38
C TYR A 54 -0.69 -2.04 3.05
N ASP A 55 -1.92 -1.82 2.60
CA ASP A 55 -2.16 -1.19 1.29
C ASP A 55 -1.72 0.28 1.28
N GLN A 56 -1.86 1.00 2.41
CA GLN A 56 -1.29 2.35 2.54
C GLN A 56 0.25 2.32 2.51
N SER A 57 0.88 1.49 3.33
CA SER A 57 2.35 1.43 3.39
C SER A 57 2.97 0.95 2.09
N ALA A 58 2.35 -0.03 1.42
CA ALA A 58 2.77 -0.48 0.09
C ALA A 58 2.64 0.65 -0.93
N SER A 59 1.55 1.42 -0.90
CA SER A 59 1.37 2.61 -1.71
C SER A 59 2.47 3.65 -1.45
N ASP A 60 2.78 3.94 -0.19
CA ASP A 60 3.82 4.92 0.21
C ASP A 60 5.22 4.51 -0.29
N VAL A 61 5.58 3.22 -0.20
CA VAL A 61 6.84 2.67 -0.70
C VAL A 61 7.01 2.90 -2.20
N PHE A 62 5.97 2.60 -2.98
CA PHE A 62 5.99 2.81 -4.42
C PHE A 62 6.01 4.29 -4.78
N GLU A 63 5.25 5.11 -4.05
CA GLU A 63 5.12 6.54 -4.32
C GLU A 63 6.45 7.28 -4.10
N VAL A 64 7.05 7.17 -2.91
CA VAL A 64 8.34 7.85 -2.61
C VAL A 64 9.46 7.40 -3.56
N GLY A 65 9.48 6.10 -3.87
CA GLY A 65 10.47 5.54 -4.79
C GLY A 65 10.29 6.03 -6.23
N SER A 66 9.04 6.11 -6.71
CA SER A 66 8.72 6.67 -8.02
C SER A 66 9.08 8.16 -8.11
N LEU A 67 8.84 8.91 -7.03
CA LEU A 67 9.28 10.31 -6.92
C LEU A 67 10.80 10.42 -7.00
N GLY A 68 11.53 9.53 -6.32
CA GLY A 68 12.99 9.43 -6.43
C GLY A 68 13.46 9.13 -7.85
N VAL A 69 12.77 8.25 -8.58
CA VAL A 69 13.06 7.93 -9.99
C VAL A 69 12.82 9.14 -10.92
N MET A 70 11.71 9.86 -10.72
CA MET A 70 11.41 11.09 -11.45
C MET A 70 12.47 12.16 -11.17
N ALA A 71 12.81 12.38 -9.89
CA ALA A 71 13.83 13.33 -9.47
C ALA A 71 15.22 12.97 -10.01
N ALA A 72 15.61 11.70 -10.02
CA ALA A 72 16.84 11.24 -10.65
C ALA A 72 16.88 11.55 -12.14
N THR A 73 15.76 11.38 -12.84
CA THR A 73 15.63 11.69 -14.28
C THR A 73 15.73 13.20 -14.55
N VAL A 74 15.13 14.04 -13.70
CA VAL A 74 15.25 15.50 -13.82
C VAL A 74 16.67 15.95 -13.50
N LEU A 75 17.26 15.46 -12.40
CA LEU A 75 18.63 15.79 -12.00
C LEU A 75 19.64 15.36 -13.07
N ALA A 76 19.45 14.21 -13.70
CA ALA A 76 20.28 13.79 -14.83
C ALA A 76 20.30 14.83 -15.97
N LYS A 77 19.14 15.42 -16.30
CA LYS A 77 19.04 16.47 -17.33
C LYS A 77 19.68 17.78 -16.87
N LEU A 78 19.48 18.18 -15.62
CA LEU A 78 20.07 19.40 -15.05
C LEU A 78 21.60 19.32 -15.02
N VAL A 79 22.14 18.19 -14.55
CA VAL A 79 23.59 17.93 -14.53
C VAL A 79 24.13 17.91 -15.97
N HIS A 80 23.42 17.28 -16.91
CA HIS A 80 23.83 17.28 -18.33
C HIS A 80 23.89 18.69 -18.92
N GLU A 81 22.88 19.53 -18.64
CA GLU A 81 22.83 20.92 -19.11
C GLU A 81 24.00 21.75 -18.53
N ALA A 82 24.38 21.54 -17.27
CA ALA A 82 25.56 22.17 -16.69
C ALA A 82 26.84 21.81 -17.46
N GLY A 83 27.00 20.53 -17.84
CA GLY A 83 28.10 20.10 -18.70
C GLY A 83 28.08 20.79 -20.08
N LEU A 84 26.90 20.93 -20.69
CA LEU A 84 26.76 21.65 -21.96
C LEU A 84 27.15 23.12 -21.83
N ASN A 85 26.80 23.78 -20.72
CA ASN A 85 27.15 25.17 -20.46
C ASN A 85 28.67 25.35 -20.34
N GLU A 86 29.35 24.47 -19.61
CA GLU A 86 30.82 24.46 -19.52
C GLU A 86 31.48 24.23 -20.88
N ALA A 87 31.00 23.25 -21.65
CA ALA A 87 31.52 22.97 -22.99
C ALA A 87 31.33 24.15 -23.96
N ARG A 88 30.16 24.81 -23.92
CA ARG A 88 29.88 25.99 -24.75
C ARG A 88 30.74 27.17 -24.35
N ALA A 89 30.88 27.44 -23.05
CA ALA A 89 31.73 28.52 -22.55
C ALA A 89 33.18 28.36 -23.01
N GLU A 90 33.70 27.12 -23.01
CA GLU A 90 35.04 26.83 -23.52
C GLU A 90 35.15 27.04 -25.03
N ASN A 91 34.19 26.50 -25.79
CA ASN A 91 34.15 26.60 -27.25
C ASN A 91 34.08 28.06 -27.72
N GLU A 92 33.31 28.89 -27.03
CA GLU A 92 33.21 30.33 -27.29
C GLU A 92 34.47 31.10 -26.86
N SER A 93 35.13 30.67 -25.77
CA SER A 93 36.38 31.28 -25.31
C SER A 93 37.58 30.91 -26.19
N SER A 94 37.51 29.78 -26.91
CA SER A 94 38.54 29.30 -27.83
C SER A 94 37.97 28.92 -29.21
N PRO A 95 37.45 29.87 -30.02
CA PRO A 95 36.73 29.57 -31.26
C PRO A 95 37.54 28.87 -32.35
N THR A 96 38.88 28.96 -32.28
CA THR A 96 39.82 28.37 -33.24
C THR A 96 40.57 27.16 -32.67
N GLY A 97 40.33 26.83 -31.40
CA GLY A 97 40.93 25.69 -30.71
C GLY A 97 40.12 24.39 -30.87
N PRO A 98 40.64 23.27 -30.35
CA PRO A 98 39.87 22.03 -30.22
C PRO A 98 38.55 22.30 -29.48
N GLN A 99 37.44 21.82 -30.04
CA GLN A 99 36.12 22.04 -29.48
C GLN A 99 35.75 20.91 -28.51
N GLU A 100 35.22 21.28 -27.35
CA GLU A 100 34.61 20.37 -26.38
C GLU A 100 33.36 19.71 -26.99
N ARG A 101 33.10 18.46 -26.61
CA ARG A 101 31.96 17.68 -27.11
C ARG A 101 30.66 18.09 -26.42
N THR A 102 29.57 18.07 -27.18
CA THR A 102 28.20 18.31 -26.71
C THR A 102 27.31 17.10 -27.01
N PRO A 103 27.42 16.02 -26.21
CA PRO A 103 26.62 14.81 -26.41
C PRO A 103 25.12 15.09 -26.19
N PRO A 104 24.21 14.28 -26.78
CA PRO A 104 22.78 14.38 -26.49
C PRO A 104 22.49 14.05 -25.01
N PRO A 105 21.35 14.52 -24.46
CA PRO A 105 20.98 14.23 -23.07
C PRO A 105 20.76 12.73 -22.86
N PRO A 106 21.11 12.18 -21.68
CA PRO A 106 20.88 10.77 -21.40
C PRO A 106 19.38 10.46 -21.36
N SER A 107 19.03 9.25 -21.82
CA SER A 107 17.66 8.74 -21.71
C SER A 107 17.41 8.24 -20.29
N GLY A 108 16.46 8.86 -19.58
CA GLY A 108 16.06 8.45 -18.24
C GLY A 108 14.80 7.59 -18.21
N SER A 109 14.19 7.49 -17.02
CA SER A 109 12.94 6.76 -16.79
C SER A 109 11.76 7.37 -17.58
N LYS A 110 10.76 6.54 -17.85
CA LYS A 110 9.48 6.96 -18.43
C LYS A 110 8.40 7.25 -17.39
N ILE A 111 8.68 6.99 -16.11
CA ILE A 111 7.77 7.33 -15.01
C ILE A 111 7.56 8.84 -15.01
N ASN A 112 6.30 9.26 -15.04
CA ASN A 112 5.86 10.66 -14.99
C ASN A 112 4.77 10.90 -13.93
N HIS A 113 4.47 9.89 -13.11
CA HIS A 113 3.58 9.92 -11.96
C HIS A 113 3.97 8.80 -11.01
N ALA A 114 3.57 8.90 -9.74
CA ALA A 114 3.81 7.83 -8.79
C ALA A 114 3.18 6.50 -9.24
N MET A 115 3.96 5.42 -9.19
CA MET A 115 3.41 4.07 -9.31
C MET A 115 2.75 3.67 -7.99
N HIS A 116 1.86 2.68 -8.05
CA HIS A 116 1.23 2.06 -6.88
C HIS A 116 1.02 0.56 -7.13
N PRO A 117 0.90 -0.28 -6.09
CA PRO A 117 0.52 -1.67 -6.25
C PRO A 117 -0.80 -1.80 -7.03
N SER A 118 -0.82 -2.73 -7.99
CA SER A 118 -1.99 -3.01 -8.83
C SER A 118 -3.05 -3.87 -8.13
N GLN A 119 -2.68 -4.51 -7.02
CA GLN A 119 -3.56 -5.34 -6.19
C GLN A 119 -3.67 -4.79 -4.78
N LEU A 120 -4.89 -4.79 -4.25
CA LEU A 120 -5.19 -4.44 -2.86
C LEU A 120 -5.42 -5.71 -2.03
N SER A 121 -4.91 -5.71 -0.81
CA SER A 121 -4.97 -6.86 0.11
C SER A 121 -6.34 -7.14 0.73
N VAL A 122 -7.23 -6.15 0.66
CA VAL A 122 -8.54 -6.17 1.31
C VAL A 122 -9.43 -7.33 0.89
N GLY A 123 -10.17 -7.85 1.87
CA GLY A 123 -11.08 -8.99 1.72
C GLY A 123 -10.44 -10.31 2.10
N GLY A 124 -11.25 -11.36 2.09
CA GLY A 124 -10.85 -12.72 2.45
C GLY A 124 -11.66 -13.75 1.67
N ASN A 125 -11.41 -15.03 1.94
CA ASN A 125 -12.15 -16.12 1.29
C ASN A 125 -13.39 -16.58 2.08
N ASN A 126 -13.67 -15.98 3.24
CA ASN A 126 -14.72 -16.35 4.18
C ASN A 126 -14.67 -17.82 4.63
N SER A 127 -13.51 -18.48 4.50
CA SER A 127 -13.33 -19.86 4.91
C SER A 127 -13.47 -20.01 6.41
N LYS A 128 -13.91 -21.19 6.84
CA LYS A 128 -13.95 -21.61 8.24
C LYS A 128 -13.17 -22.93 8.35
N PRO A 129 -12.50 -23.18 9.48
CA PRO A 129 -11.76 -24.42 9.68
C PRO A 129 -12.72 -25.60 9.81
N ASP A 130 -12.20 -26.80 9.62
CA ASP A 130 -12.97 -28.02 9.90
C ASP A 130 -13.51 -28.00 11.33
N HIS A 131 -14.72 -28.52 11.47
CA HIS A 131 -15.44 -28.59 12.74
C HIS A 131 -15.75 -27.24 13.41
N TRP A 132 -15.64 -26.11 12.69
CA TRP A 132 -16.03 -24.78 13.18
C TRP A 132 -17.46 -24.75 13.74
N SER A 133 -18.39 -25.47 13.12
CA SER A 133 -19.79 -25.56 13.57
C SER A 133 -19.96 -26.12 14.98
N LEU A 134 -18.95 -26.80 15.54
CA LEU A 134 -18.98 -27.26 16.93
C LEU A 134 -18.98 -26.10 17.92
N ILE A 135 -18.34 -24.97 17.57
CA ILE A 135 -18.15 -23.82 18.46
C ILE A 135 -18.78 -22.52 17.94
N ALA A 136 -19.27 -22.49 16.70
CA ALA A 136 -19.73 -21.28 16.01
C ALA A 136 -20.74 -20.44 16.81
N ASP A 137 -21.66 -21.08 17.55
CA ASP A 137 -22.67 -20.38 18.37
C ASP A 137 -22.11 -19.81 19.69
N TYR A 138 -20.86 -20.10 20.04
CA TYR A 138 -20.26 -19.75 21.32
C TYR A 138 -19.07 -18.79 21.22
N VAL A 139 -18.47 -18.65 20.03
CA VAL A 139 -17.34 -17.74 19.80
C VAL A 139 -17.81 -16.29 19.80
N LYS A 140 -16.95 -15.38 20.25
CA LYS A 140 -17.15 -13.94 20.17
C LYS A 140 -16.30 -13.28 19.09
N LYS A 141 -15.27 -13.97 18.62
CA LYS A 141 -14.36 -13.52 17.57
C LYS A 141 -14.52 -14.40 16.35
N GLU A 142 -14.61 -13.76 15.19
CA GLU A 142 -14.65 -14.47 13.93
C GLU A 142 -13.32 -15.16 13.65
N TRP A 143 -13.39 -16.31 12.98
CA TRP A 143 -12.21 -16.95 12.43
C TRP A 143 -11.47 -16.04 11.45
N ALA A 144 -10.16 -15.91 11.63
CA ALA A 144 -9.27 -15.19 10.73
C ALA A 144 -9.11 -15.94 9.39
N ASP A 145 -9.84 -15.47 8.37
CA ASP A 145 -9.86 -16.03 7.02
C ASP A 145 -8.80 -15.39 6.09
N CYS A 146 -7.75 -14.81 6.68
CA CYS A 146 -6.59 -14.29 5.96
C CYS A 146 -5.75 -15.41 5.30
N ASP A 147 -4.96 -15.03 4.29
CA ASP A 147 -3.97 -15.90 3.64
C ASP A 147 -2.56 -15.52 4.13
N GLU A 148 -2.11 -16.19 5.18
CA GLU A 148 -0.80 -16.01 5.80
C GLU A 148 0.37 -16.25 4.84
N SER A 149 0.18 -17.09 3.82
CA SER A 149 1.23 -17.43 2.87
C SER A 149 1.47 -16.29 1.90
N ARG A 150 0.39 -15.67 1.40
CA ARG A 150 0.45 -14.47 0.55
C ARG A 150 0.99 -13.26 1.29
N ILE A 151 0.57 -13.07 2.55
CA ILE A 151 1.10 -12.00 3.41
C ILE A 151 2.62 -12.14 3.55
N ARG A 152 3.14 -13.33 3.89
CA ARG A 152 4.60 -13.55 4.02
C ARG A 152 5.35 -13.48 2.68
N ALA A 153 4.73 -13.92 1.59
CA ALA A 153 5.32 -13.79 0.26
C ALA A 153 5.49 -12.33 -0.15
N ALA A 154 4.49 -11.48 0.11
CA ALA A 154 4.60 -10.03 -0.06
C ALA A 154 5.71 -9.46 0.82
N GLY A 155 5.77 -9.88 2.09
CA GLY A 155 6.83 -9.47 3.01
C GLY A 155 8.24 -9.78 2.49
N SER A 156 8.44 -11.00 1.99
CA SER A 156 9.70 -11.43 1.38
C SER A 156 10.06 -10.61 0.14
N ALA A 157 9.06 -10.27 -0.69
CA ALA A 157 9.27 -9.44 -1.87
C ALA A 157 9.69 -8.01 -1.50
N PHE A 158 9.04 -7.40 -0.50
CA PHE A 158 9.39 -6.07 0.00
C PHE A 158 10.76 -6.02 0.69
N SER A 159 11.09 -7.00 1.55
CA SER A 159 12.42 -7.07 2.18
C SER A 159 13.55 -7.25 1.16
N SER A 160 13.33 -8.10 0.15
CA SER A 160 14.31 -8.28 -0.93
C SER A 160 14.48 -6.99 -1.73
N PHE A 161 13.36 -6.34 -2.10
CA PHE A 161 13.38 -5.07 -2.80
C PHE A 161 14.10 -3.99 -2.00
N GLY A 162 13.80 -3.81 -0.71
CA GLY A 162 14.41 -2.82 0.16
C GLY A 162 15.92 -3.01 0.31
N THR A 163 16.37 -4.25 0.56
CA THR A 163 17.79 -4.59 0.66
C THR A 163 18.56 -4.27 -0.64
N ASP A 164 18.00 -4.67 -1.78
CA ASP A 164 18.60 -4.42 -3.09
C ASP A 164 18.59 -2.92 -3.43
N SER A 165 17.54 -2.19 -3.04
CA SER A 165 17.38 -0.74 -3.25
C SER A 165 18.41 0.04 -2.45
N GLN A 166 18.63 -0.35 -1.20
CA GLN A 166 19.65 0.27 -0.34
C GLN A 166 21.03 0.13 -0.96
N LYS A 167 21.37 -1.08 -1.43
CA LYS A 167 22.63 -1.33 -2.12
C LYS A 167 22.77 -0.46 -3.38
N GLN A 168 21.76 -0.42 -4.24
CA GLN A 168 21.81 0.35 -5.49
C GLN A 168 21.90 1.87 -5.25
N ALA A 169 21.19 2.39 -4.25
CA ALA A 169 21.30 3.80 -3.89
C ALA A 169 22.71 4.15 -3.36
N THR A 170 23.32 3.26 -2.56
CA THR A 170 24.72 3.41 -2.13
C THR A 170 25.70 3.32 -3.29
N ASP A 171 25.50 2.39 -4.22
CA ASP A 171 26.35 2.26 -5.41
C ASP A 171 26.26 3.50 -6.31
N LEU A 172 25.05 4.06 -6.50
CA LEU A 172 24.83 5.32 -7.22
C LEU A 172 25.56 6.49 -6.54
N TRP A 173 25.38 6.65 -5.22
CA TRP A 173 26.07 7.68 -4.45
C TRP A 173 27.59 7.61 -4.64
N ASN A 174 28.16 6.41 -4.48
CA ASN A 174 29.61 6.19 -4.65
C ASN A 174 30.08 6.46 -6.08
N ALA A 175 29.31 6.03 -7.08
CA ALA A 175 29.63 6.26 -8.49
C ALA A 175 29.65 7.76 -8.83
N CYS A 176 28.66 8.52 -8.34
CA CYS A 176 28.59 9.96 -8.55
C CYS A 176 29.70 10.71 -7.80
N THR A 177 29.94 10.40 -6.53
CA THR A 177 30.94 11.10 -5.70
C THR A 177 32.39 10.71 -6.00
N ALA A 178 32.62 9.57 -6.68
CA ALA A 178 33.91 9.26 -7.29
C ALA A 178 34.25 10.21 -8.45
N ILE A 179 33.23 10.79 -9.10
CA ILE A 179 33.39 11.81 -10.16
C ILE A 179 33.32 13.20 -9.54
N PHE A 180 32.27 13.55 -8.81
CA PHE A 180 32.16 14.80 -8.07
C PHE A 180 32.88 14.68 -6.72
N THR A 181 34.20 14.57 -6.77
CA THR A 181 35.06 14.42 -5.58
C THR A 181 34.99 15.65 -4.66
N GLU A 182 35.38 15.49 -3.39
CA GLU A 182 35.39 16.61 -2.42
C GLU A 182 36.20 17.82 -2.90
N ASP A 183 37.34 17.60 -3.58
CA ASP A 183 38.16 18.70 -4.11
C ASP A 183 37.43 19.45 -5.22
N ARG A 184 36.64 18.74 -6.05
CA ARG A 184 35.79 19.36 -7.08
C ARG A 184 34.63 20.11 -6.44
N GLN A 185 34.00 19.57 -5.40
CA GLN A 185 32.95 20.27 -4.65
C GLN A 185 33.48 21.57 -4.00
N LYS A 186 34.68 21.54 -3.41
CA LYS A 186 35.33 22.74 -2.83
C LYS A 186 35.71 23.77 -3.89
N GLY A 187 36.09 23.30 -5.09
CA GLY A 187 36.48 24.14 -6.21
C GLY A 187 35.31 24.76 -6.98
N TYR A 188 34.13 24.14 -6.96
CA TYR A 188 32.95 24.52 -7.74
C TYR A 188 31.66 24.41 -6.90
N PRO A 189 31.06 25.52 -6.46
CA PRO A 189 29.84 25.53 -5.66
C PRO A 189 28.67 24.77 -6.31
N GLU A 190 28.50 24.87 -7.63
CA GLU A 190 27.45 24.18 -8.38
C GLU A 190 27.56 22.64 -8.26
N ILE A 191 28.78 22.09 -8.27
CA ILE A 191 29.00 20.65 -8.05
C ILE A 191 28.57 20.26 -6.63
N ASN A 192 28.84 21.10 -5.63
CA ASN A 192 28.42 20.85 -4.25
C ASN A 192 26.88 20.84 -4.09
N GLU A 193 26.19 21.76 -4.77
CA GLU A 193 24.72 21.79 -4.81
C GLU A 193 24.15 20.53 -5.49
N MET A 194 24.72 20.13 -6.64
CA MET A 194 24.33 18.89 -7.31
C MET A 194 24.56 17.65 -6.44
N VAL A 195 25.66 17.57 -5.67
CA VAL A 195 25.91 16.45 -4.76
C VAL A 195 24.88 16.39 -3.63
N THR A 196 24.38 17.53 -3.16
CA THR A 196 23.28 17.58 -2.18
C THR A 196 21.99 17.01 -2.79
N GLU A 197 21.67 17.37 -4.02
CA GLU A 197 20.49 16.82 -4.71
C GLU A 197 20.65 15.32 -5.03
N ILE A 198 21.86 14.86 -5.34
CA ILE A 198 22.16 13.42 -5.48
C ILE A 198 21.91 12.70 -4.14
N ALA A 199 22.22 13.32 -3.00
CA ALA A 199 21.95 12.74 -1.68
C ALA A 199 20.44 12.57 -1.44
N ASN A 200 19.64 13.59 -1.78
CA ASN A 200 18.18 13.57 -1.66
C ASN A 200 17.57 12.45 -2.52
N VAL A 201 18.00 12.34 -3.79
CA VAL A 201 17.59 11.26 -4.71
C VAL A 201 17.97 9.89 -4.14
N CYS A 202 19.20 9.72 -3.68
CA CYS A 202 19.64 8.45 -3.10
C CYS A 202 18.86 8.11 -1.83
N GLY A 203 18.51 9.10 -1.00
CA GLY A 203 17.66 8.94 0.18
C GLY A 203 16.32 8.29 -0.18
N ALA A 204 15.58 8.90 -1.11
CA ALA A 204 14.29 8.38 -1.57
C ALA A 204 14.38 6.98 -2.22
N LEU A 205 15.50 6.68 -2.89
CA LEU A 205 15.72 5.39 -3.57
C LEU A 205 16.20 4.26 -2.66
N LYS A 206 16.62 4.52 -1.42
CA LYS A 206 17.18 3.48 -0.52
C LYS A 206 16.16 2.38 -0.17
N GLY A 207 14.87 2.69 -0.17
CA GLY A 207 13.82 1.68 0.06
C GLY A 207 13.80 1.07 1.48
N GLU A 208 14.31 1.78 2.50
CA GLU A 208 14.30 1.32 3.90
C GLU A 208 12.89 0.98 4.39
N VAL A 209 11.93 1.85 4.08
CA VAL A 209 10.50 1.65 4.35
C VAL A 209 9.91 0.38 3.74
N ALA A 210 10.49 -0.14 2.65
CA ALA A 210 10.07 -1.41 2.07
C ALA A 210 10.50 -2.59 2.97
N SER A 211 11.72 -2.54 3.53
CA SER A 211 12.19 -3.57 4.46
C SER A 211 11.35 -3.60 5.73
N ASP A 212 10.96 -2.44 6.26
CA ASP A 212 10.08 -2.32 7.43
C ASP A 212 8.70 -2.96 7.18
N LEU A 213 8.08 -2.66 6.03
CA LEU A 213 6.84 -3.31 5.62
C LEU A 213 7.02 -4.83 5.49
N GLY A 214 8.17 -5.27 4.99
CA GLY A 214 8.53 -6.68 4.89
C GLY A 214 8.54 -7.39 6.25
N VAL A 215 9.14 -6.76 7.26
CA VAL A 215 9.15 -7.25 8.65
C VAL A 215 7.73 -7.32 9.23
N ALA A 216 6.90 -6.30 9.00
CA ALA A 216 5.51 -6.28 9.45
C ALA A 216 4.69 -7.42 8.83
N CYS A 217 4.85 -7.65 7.53
CA CYS A 217 4.21 -8.76 6.82
C CYS A 217 4.61 -10.13 7.39
N GLU A 218 5.92 -10.35 7.62
CA GLU A 218 6.40 -11.59 8.21
C GLU A 218 5.82 -11.81 9.61
N ALA A 219 5.80 -10.77 10.44
CA ALA A 219 5.28 -10.85 11.80
C ALA A 219 3.78 -11.19 11.85
N VAL A 220 2.96 -10.54 11.01
CA VAL A 220 1.51 -10.80 10.93
C VAL A 220 1.25 -12.18 10.34
N GLY A 221 1.88 -12.51 9.22
CA GLY A 221 1.68 -13.77 8.52
C GLY A 221 2.09 -14.97 9.38
N SER A 222 3.27 -14.94 10.01
CA SER A 222 3.71 -16.03 10.88
C SER A 222 2.84 -16.18 12.13
N LYS A 223 2.34 -15.08 12.71
CA LYS A 223 1.42 -15.15 13.85
C LYS A 223 0.06 -15.72 13.46
N ALA A 224 -0.48 -15.32 12.31
CA ALA A 224 -1.73 -15.87 11.79
C ALA A 224 -1.60 -17.37 11.51
N ASP A 225 -0.52 -17.80 10.86
CA ASP A 225 -0.23 -19.23 10.60
C ASP A 225 -0.22 -20.06 11.90
N GLU A 226 0.55 -19.60 12.89
CA GLU A 226 0.70 -20.26 14.19
C GLU A 226 -0.64 -20.41 14.90
N MET A 227 -1.38 -19.31 15.07
CA MET A 227 -2.65 -19.30 15.82
C MET A 227 -3.74 -20.09 15.09
N LYS A 228 -3.81 -20.02 13.75
CA LYS A 228 -4.77 -20.79 12.96
C LYS A 228 -4.49 -22.29 13.06
N LYS A 229 -3.23 -22.73 12.98
CA LYS A 229 -2.86 -24.14 13.19
C LYS A 229 -3.27 -24.66 14.57
N LEU A 230 -3.01 -23.89 15.62
CA LEU A 230 -3.43 -24.26 16.98
C LEU A 230 -4.97 -24.34 17.10
N GLY A 231 -5.70 -23.42 16.48
CA GLY A 231 -7.17 -23.43 16.46
C GLY A 231 -7.74 -24.67 15.75
N GLN A 232 -7.19 -25.01 14.59
CA GLN A 232 -7.57 -26.22 13.83
C GLN A 232 -7.32 -27.51 14.61
N GLN A 233 -6.15 -27.62 15.26
CA GLN A 233 -5.83 -28.76 16.11
C GLN A 233 -6.78 -28.86 17.31
N SER A 234 -7.08 -27.73 17.94
CA SER A 234 -8.04 -27.65 19.05
C SER A 234 -9.44 -28.13 18.65
N LEU A 235 -9.94 -27.71 17.49
CA LEU A 235 -11.23 -28.15 16.95
C LEU A 235 -11.27 -29.64 16.61
N THR A 236 -10.17 -30.17 16.09
CA THR A 236 -10.02 -31.60 15.81
C THR A 236 -10.08 -32.43 17.09
N ILE A 237 -9.40 -31.98 18.16
CA ILE A 237 -9.46 -32.64 19.47
C ILE A 237 -10.88 -32.61 20.03
N LEU A 238 -11.56 -31.45 19.97
CA LEU A 238 -12.95 -31.32 20.40
C LEU A 238 -13.87 -32.29 19.64
N HIS A 239 -13.68 -32.44 18.33
CA HIS A 239 -14.47 -33.37 17.51
C HIS A 239 -14.35 -34.81 18.05
N TYR A 240 -13.13 -35.29 18.32
CA TYR A 240 -12.93 -36.63 18.87
C TYR A 240 -13.51 -36.80 20.29
N ILE A 241 -13.40 -35.76 21.13
CA ILE A 241 -14.02 -35.76 22.47
C ILE A 241 -15.54 -35.91 22.36
N ILE A 242 -16.19 -35.13 21.48
CA ILE A 242 -17.64 -35.20 21.27
C ILE A 242 -18.04 -36.56 20.69
N LEU A 243 -17.26 -37.10 19.74
CA LEU A 243 -17.53 -38.43 19.19
C LEU A 243 -17.52 -39.51 20.27
N SER A 244 -16.55 -39.47 21.20
CA SER A 244 -16.49 -40.37 22.35
C SER A 244 -17.74 -40.24 23.22
N TYR A 245 -18.17 -39.02 23.52
CA TYR A 245 -19.38 -38.77 24.31
C TYR A 245 -20.66 -39.25 23.64
N GLU A 246 -20.76 -39.16 22.31
CA GLU A 246 -21.92 -39.70 21.59
C GLU A 246 -21.96 -41.24 21.63
N VAL A 247 -20.79 -41.92 21.61
CA VAL A 247 -20.71 -43.37 21.86
C VAL A 247 -21.18 -43.70 23.28
N ASP A 248 -20.71 -42.96 24.29
CA ASP A 248 -21.14 -43.13 25.68
C ASP A 248 -22.66 -42.93 25.85
N LYS A 249 -23.25 -41.98 25.11
CA LYS A 249 -24.70 -41.75 25.10
C LYS A 249 -25.48 -42.94 24.54
N VAL A 250 -24.96 -43.63 23.52
CA VAL A 250 -25.59 -44.85 22.98
C VAL A 250 -25.54 -45.98 24.01
N LEU A 251 -24.40 -46.17 24.67
CA LEU A 251 -24.26 -47.18 25.73
C LEU A 251 -25.16 -46.87 26.93
N ALA A 252 -25.28 -45.60 27.32
CA ALA A 252 -26.12 -45.16 28.43
C ALA A 252 -27.61 -45.50 28.25
N ARG A 253 -28.12 -45.63 27.01
CA ARG A 253 -29.52 -46.06 26.76
C ARG A 253 -29.82 -47.46 27.29
N ARG A 254 -28.80 -48.28 27.50
CA ARG A 254 -28.93 -49.67 27.97
C ARG A 254 -28.83 -49.80 29.50
N LEU A 255 -28.65 -48.70 30.22
CA LEU A 255 -28.43 -48.70 31.68
C LEU A 255 -29.65 -48.17 32.44
N PRO A 256 -29.86 -48.63 33.71
CA PRO A 256 -30.78 -47.98 34.64
C PRO A 256 -30.39 -46.50 34.81
N PHE A 257 -31.36 -45.59 34.81
CA PHE A 257 -31.15 -44.12 34.84
C PHE A 257 -30.41 -43.53 33.63
N GLY A 258 -30.36 -44.24 32.49
CA GLY A 258 -29.69 -43.80 31.26
C GLY A 258 -30.04 -42.38 30.81
N ASP A 259 -31.29 -41.94 30.97
CA ASP A 259 -31.75 -40.58 30.63
C ASP A 259 -31.03 -39.48 31.41
N ARG A 260 -30.75 -39.74 32.69
CA ARG A 260 -30.02 -38.78 33.55
C ARG A 260 -28.55 -38.71 33.16
N ILE A 261 -27.94 -39.85 32.82
CA ILE A 261 -26.56 -39.93 32.33
C ILE A 261 -26.44 -39.17 31.01
N ARG A 262 -27.35 -39.39 30.06
CA ARG A 262 -27.38 -38.68 28.78
C ARG A 262 -27.47 -37.16 28.95
N LYS A 263 -28.37 -36.67 29.80
CA LYS A 263 -28.46 -35.23 30.15
C LYS A 263 -27.16 -34.70 30.77
N GLY A 264 -26.46 -35.52 31.55
CA GLY A 264 -25.14 -35.17 32.09
C GLY A 264 -24.08 -35.03 30.99
N ILE A 265 -24.04 -35.97 30.04
CA ILE A 265 -23.13 -35.94 28.89
C ILE A 265 -23.44 -34.74 27.99
N ASP A 266 -24.70 -34.43 27.72
CA ASP A 266 -25.09 -33.26 26.92
C ASP A 266 -24.54 -31.95 27.53
N ARG A 267 -24.59 -31.81 28.86
CA ARG A 267 -23.97 -30.67 29.57
C ARG A 267 -22.45 -30.66 29.43
N LEU A 268 -21.79 -31.82 29.44
CA LEU A 268 -20.34 -31.92 29.22
C LEU A 268 -19.94 -31.54 27.80
N ILE A 269 -20.72 -31.96 26.79
CA ILE A 269 -20.53 -31.55 25.40
C ILE A 269 -20.64 -30.02 25.30
N GLU A 270 -21.71 -29.44 25.85
CA GLU A 270 -21.91 -27.98 25.82
C GLU A 270 -20.79 -27.24 26.55
N PHE A 271 -20.37 -27.72 27.73
CA PHE A 271 -19.26 -27.15 28.47
C PHE A 271 -17.96 -27.16 27.66
N ASN A 272 -17.60 -28.29 27.05
CA ASN A 272 -16.40 -28.38 26.22
C ASN A 272 -16.49 -27.45 25.00
N LYS A 273 -17.62 -27.40 24.29
CA LYS A 273 -17.81 -26.46 23.17
C LYS A 273 -17.55 -25.00 23.60
N ARG A 274 -18.07 -24.58 24.76
CA ARG A 274 -17.86 -23.23 25.30
C ARG A 274 -16.41 -22.96 25.68
N GLU A 275 -15.71 -23.90 26.30
CA GLU A 275 -14.30 -23.72 26.68
C GLU A 275 -13.38 -23.67 25.46
N TYR A 276 -13.62 -24.52 24.46
CA TYR A 276 -12.89 -24.48 23.19
C TYR A 276 -13.19 -23.21 22.39
N ALA A 277 -14.43 -22.70 22.43
CA ALA A 277 -14.77 -21.40 21.85
C ALA A 277 -13.99 -20.25 22.50
N LYS A 278 -13.91 -20.21 23.84
CA LYS A 278 -13.10 -19.21 24.57
C LYS A 278 -11.62 -19.31 24.23
N ALA A 279 -11.10 -20.53 24.06
CA ALA A 279 -9.72 -20.73 23.65
C ALA A 279 -9.50 -20.19 22.22
N ASN A 280 -10.41 -20.46 21.29
CA ASN A 280 -10.36 -19.91 19.94
C ASN A 280 -10.42 -18.37 19.94
N ASP A 281 -11.30 -17.76 20.74
CA ASP A 281 -11.38 -16.30 20.87
C ASP A 281 -10.03 -15.69 21.29
N LYS A 282 -9.29 -16.33 22.21
CA LYS A 282 -7.95 -15.88 22.62
C LYS A 282 -6.93 -15.98 21.49
N LEU A 283 -7.01 -17.02 20.66
CA LEU A 283 -6.13 -17.18 19.50
C LEU A 283 -6.39 -16.05 18.47
N MET A 284 -7.66 -15.77 18.15
CA MET A 284 -8.02 -14.69 17.23
C MET A 284 -7.65 -13.31 17.79
N GLU A 285 -7.83 -13.10 19.09
CA GLU A 285 -7.38 -11.88 19.76
C GLU A 285 -5.86 -11.70 19.65
N SER A 286 -5.07 -12.78 19.74
CA SER A 286 -3.62 -12.72 19.59
C SER A 286 -3.19 -12.33 18.16
N ILE A 287 -3.97 -12.73 17.14
CA ILE A 287 -3.77 -12.27 15.76
C ILE A 287 -4.06 -10.76 15.68
N ASN A 288 -5.22 -10.31 16.17
CA ASN A 288 -5.61 -8.90 16.17
C ASN A 288 -4.56 -8.01 16.84
N GLN A 289 -4.08 -8.39 18.02
CA GLN A 289 -3.04 -7.65 18.73
C GLN A 289 -1.74 -7.54 17.92
N LYS A 290 -1.38 -8.58 17.17
CA LYS A 290 -0.19 -8.53 16.30
C LYS A 290 -0.43 -7.62 15.09
N VAL A 291 -1.62 -7.66 14.51
CA VAL A 291 -2.04 -6.74 13.44
C VAL A 291 -1.98 -5.29 13.93
N ASP A 292 -2.48 -4.99 15.12
CA ASP A 292 -2.45 -3.64 15.69
C ASP A 292 -1.02 -3.14 15.88
N GLN A 293 -0.14 -3.97 16.46
CA GLN A 293 1.28 -3.65 16.61
C GLN A 293 1.98 -3.39 15.27
N ALA A 294 1.70 -4.22 14.26
CA ALA A 294 2.26 -4.04 12.93
C ALA A 294 1.72 -2.77 12.25
N ALA A 295 0.43 -2.49 12.43
CA ALA A 295 -0.20 -1.29 11.87
C ALA A 295 0.33 0.00 12.51
N GLU A 296 0.56 0.01 13.83
CA GLU A 296 1.23 1.11 14.54
C GLU A 296 2.68 1.29 14.06
N SER A 297 3.43 0.20 13.90
CA SER A 297 4.80 0.27 13.37
C SER A 297 4.85 0.85 11.95
N ASN A 298 3.84 0.53 11.13
CA ASN A 298 3.73 1.00 9.76
C ASN A 298 3.38 2.50 9.63
N GLU A 299 2.91 3.16 10.70
CA GLU A 299 2.69 4.61 10.68
C GLU A 299 4.01 5.39 10.44
N GLY A 300 5.14 4.81 10.85
CA GLY A 300 6.48 5.34 10.56
C GLY A 300 6.79 5.43 9.07
N ILE A 301 6.30 4.47 8.27
CA ILE A 301 6.51 4.43 6.81
C ILE A 301 5.91 5.67 6.15
N ASN A 302 4.68 6.02 6.50
CA ASN A 302 4.00 7.18 5.94
C ASN A 302 4.76 8.49 6.23
N ASN A 303 5.24 8.64 7.48
CA ASN A 303 5.98 9.82 7.91
C ASN A 303 7.33 9.96 7.19
N LEU A 304 8.07 8.85 7.07
CA LEU A 304 9.35 8.81 6.36
C LEU A 304 9.14 9.10 4.87
N ALA A 305 8.19 8.42 4.22
CA ALA A 305 7.89 8.65 2.81
C ALA A 305 7.45 10.11 2.55
N THR A 306 6.70 10.73 3.46
CA THR A 306 6.33 12.16 3.35
C THR A 306 7.54 13.08 3.49
N THR A 307 8.46 12.75 4.39
CA THR A 307 9.67 13.53 4.65
C THR A 307 10.62 13.46 3.46
N ASP A 308 10.90 12.24 2.98
CA ASP A 308 11.78 11.99 1.84
C ASP A 308 11.24 12.64 0.56
N ALA A 309 9.93 12.52 0.32
CA ALA A 309 9.29 13.15 -0.83
C ALA A 309 9.44 14.68 -0.81
N LYS A 310 9.38 15.34 0.36
CA LYS A 310 9.57 16.79 0.47
C LYS A 310 10.97 17.25 0.09
N PHE A 311 12.00 16.46 0.36
CA PHE A 311 13.37 16.79 -0.06
C PHE A 311 13.53 16.82 -1.59
N LEU A 312 12.61 16.20 -2.33
CA LEU A 312 12.62 16.19 -3.80
C LEU A 312 11.89 17.39 -4.43
N SER A 313 11.28 18.27 -3.63
CA SER A 313 10.40 19.34 -4.14
C SER A 313 11.10 20.28 -5.13
N ASN A 314 12.36 20.64 -4.84
CA ASN A 314 13.17 21.49 -5.73
C ASN A 314 13.42 20.85 -7.08
N LEU A 315 13.68 19.54 -7.11
CA LEU A 315 13.95 18.80 -8.35
C LEU A 315 12.68 18.55 -9.15
N LEU A 316 11.55 18.36 -8.48
CA LEU A 316 10.27 18.05 -9.12
C LEU A 316 9.48 19.30 -9.52
N ASP A 317 9.91 20.49 -9.07
CA ASP A 317 9.22 21.78 -9.26
C ASP A 317 7.76 21.74 -8.78
N ARG A 318 7.53 21.01 -7.68
CA ARG A 318 6.23 20.81 -7.03
C ARG A 318 6.41 20.38 -5.59
N ILE A 319 5.35 20.42 -4.80
CA ILE A 319 5.33 19.84 -3.45
C ILE A 319 4.68 18.46 -3.53
N PRO A 320 5.45 17.36 -3.46
CA PRO A 320 4.87 16.04 -3.49
C PRO A 320 4.03 15.79 -2.24
N ARG A 321 2.98 14.97 -2.38
CA ARG A 321 2.10 14.60 -1.26
C ARG A 321 1.54 15.82 -0.49
N GLN A 322 1.26 16.91 -1.22
CA GLN A 322 0.75 18.12 -0.59
C GLN A 322 -0.59 17.88 0.11
N THR A 323 -0.87 18.72 1.10
CA THR A 323 -2.16 18.72 1.81
C THR A 323 -2.92 20.03 1.62
N ASP A 324 -2.42 20.94 0.80
CA ASP A 324 -3.07 22.24 0.63
C ASP A 324 -4.35 22.11 -0.20
N PRO A 325 -5.41 22.86 0.15
CA PRO A 325 -6.66 22.78 -0.57
C PRO A 325 -6.53 23.31 -2.00
N ILE A 326 -7.13 22.61 -2.97
CA ILE A 326 -7.33 23.13 -4.33
C ILE A 326 -8.26 24.34 -4.27
N ARG A 327 -7.93 25.37 -5.04
CA ARG A 327 -8.77 26.56 -5.23
C ARG A 327 -8.99 26.83 -6.72
N ASN A 328 -10.14 27.40 -7.04
CA ASN A 328 -10.44 28.06 -8.32
C ASN A 328 -10.34 27.18 -9.59
N ARG A 329 -10.66 25.89 -9.53
CA ARG A 329 -10.80 25.07 -10.74
C ARG A 329 -12.09 25.36 -11.47
N THR A 330 -11.99 25.57 -12.77
CA THR A 330 -13.09 25.51 -13.73
C THR A 330 -13.66 24.08 -13.81
N LYS A 331 -14.80 23.93 -14.48
CA LYS A 331 -15.43 22.62 -14.63
C LYS A 331 -14.56 21.69 -15.45
N GLU A 332 -13.97 22.19 -16.53
CA GLU A 332 -13.11 21.44 -17.45
C GLU A 332 -11.82 20.98 -16.75
N GLU A 333 -11.23 21.83 -15.90
CA GLU A 333 -10.06 21.47 -15.08
C GLU A 333 -10.41 20.40 -14.03
N ASN A 334 -11.63 20.41 -13.47
CA ASN A 334 -12.08 19.37 -12.55
C ASN A 334 -12.29 18.03 -13.24
N GLU A 335 -12.85 18.01 -14.45
CA GLU A 335 -13.01 16.79 -15.24
C GLU A 335 -11.65 16.19 -15.61
N ALA A 336 -10.71 17.02 -16.10
CA ALA A 336 -9.36 16.57 -16.41
C ALA A 336 -8.58 16.07 -15.18
N ALA A 337 -8.75 16.74 -14.03
CA ALA A 337 -8.15 16.29 -12.77
C ALA A 337 -8.78 14.99 -12.23
N GLY A 338 -10.05 14.73 -12.56
CA GLY A 338 -10.72 13.46 -12.29
C GLY A 338 -10.09 12.32 -13.10
N ASP A 339 -9.99 12.50 -14.42
CA ASP A 339 -9.35 11.53 -15.32
C ASP A 339 -7.91 11.23 -14.91
N GLU A 340 -7.15 12.27 -14.55
CA GLU A 340 -5.77 12.13 -14.09
C GLU A 340 -5.68 11.45 -12.72
N GLY A 341 -6.60 11.76 -11.80
CA GLY A 341 -6.70 11.09 -10.50
C GLY A 341 -6.96 9.59 -10.64
N GLU A 342 -7.91 9.20 -11.52
CA GLU A 342 -8.16 7.79 -11.83
C GLU A 342 -6.92 7.11 -12.43
N ARG A 343 -6.25 7.78 -13.37
CA ARG A 343 -5.02 7.27 -14.00
C ARG A 343 -3.90 7.03 -12.98
N ARG A 344 -3.67 7.99 -12.07
CA ARG A 344 -2.69 7.86 -10.97
C ARG A 344 -3.10 6.82 -9.93
N ALA A 345 -4.39 6.62 -9.72
CA ALA A 345 -4.90 5.54 -8.89
C ALA A 345 -4.71 4.14 -9.51
N GLY A 346 -4.37 4.04 -10.80
CA GLY A 346 -4.21 2.79 -11.55
C GLY A 346 -5.49 2.32 -12.23
N ILE A 347 -6.44 3.23 -12.49
CA ILE A 347 -7.70 2.98 -13.18
C ILE A 347 -7.64 3.62 -14.56
N ASP A 348 -8.15 2.93 -15.59
CA ASP A 348 -8.31 3.53 -16.91
C ASP A 348 -9.55 4.44 -16.90
N PRO A 349 -9.40 5.78 -16.99
CA PRO A 349 -10.53 6.71 -16.92
C PRO A 349 -11.50 6.54 -18.09
N ARG A 350 -11.03 5.97 -19.21
CA ARG A 350 -11.85 5.67 -20.39
C ARG A 350 -12.35 4.22 -20.41
N GLY A 351 -12.07 3.48 -19.34
CA GLY A 351 -12.54 2.13 -19.14
C GLY A 351 -14.07 2.08 -19.05
N ARG A 352 -14.65 0.93 -19.38
CA ARG A 352 -16.10 0.73 -19.25
C ARG A 352 -16.48 0.68 -17.77
N LYS A 353 -17.18 1.71 -17.29
CA LYS A 353 -17.78 1.72 -15.94
C LYS A 353 -19.13 0.99 -15.93
N ARG A 354 -19.51 0.42 -14.78
CA ARG A 354 -20.76 -0.33 -14.58
C ARG A 354 -21.63 0.40 -13.57
N GLU A 355 -22.82 0.81 -14.02
CA GLU A 355 -23.86 1.37 -13.13
C GLU A 355 -24.44 0.28 -12.22
N VAL A 356 -24.66 0.64 -10.95
CA VAL A 356 -25.28 -0.22 -9.96
C VAL A 356 -26.39 0.53 -9.22
N ARG A 357 -27.41 -0.21 -8.78
CA ARG A 357 -28.57 0.33 -8.05
C ARG A 357 -28.65 -0.23 -6.65
N VAL A 358 -28.93 0.62 -5.68
CA VAL A 358 -29.00 0.24 -4.27
C VAL A 358 -29.94 1.16 -3.49
N ILE A 359 -30.57 0.62 -2.45
CA ILE A 359 -31.27 1.44 -1.45
C ILE A 359 -30.31 1.67 -0.29
N VAL A 360 -29.96 2.93 -0.04
CA VAL A 360 -29.02 3.31 1.01
C VAL A 360 -29.69 4.24 2.01
N ASP A 361 -29.45 4.02 3.30
CA ASP A 361 -29.80 4.99 4.32
C ASP A 361 -28.76 6.10 4.37
N THR A 362 -29.17 7.33 4.04
CA THR A 362 -28.27 8.50 4.06
C THR A 362 -28.17 9.15 5.43
N GLY A 363 -28.88 8.64 6.44
CA GLY A 363 -29.10 9.30 7.74
C GLY A 363 -30.32 10.23 7.74
N SER A 364 -30.86 10.55 6.56
CA SER A 364 -32.15 11.23 6.39
C SER A 364 -33.26 10.25 5.95
N GLY A 365 -32.96 8.95 5.92
CA GLY A 365 -33.86 7.88 5.48
C GLY A 365 -33.32 7.08 4.28
N PRO A 366 -33.97 5.96 3.93
CA PRO A 366 -33.61 5.12 2.80
C PRO A 366 -33.92 5.82 1.47
N VAL A 367 -32.96 5.85 0.56
CA VAL A 367 -33.09 6.43 -0.78
C VAL A 367 -32.57 5.44 -1.81
N ALA A 368 -33.33 5.21 -2.88
CA ALA A 368 -32.86 4.47 -4.05
C ALA A 368 -31.87 5.34 -4.82
N ARG A 369 -30.68 4.81 -5.07
CA ARG A 369 -29.61 5.50 -5.80
C ARG A 369 -29.04 4.61 -6.90
N GLU A 370 -28.75 5.27 -8.01
CA GLU A 370 -27.92 4.74 -9.08
C GLU A 370 -26.54 5.40 -8.92
N VAL A 371 -25.50 4.59 -8.88
CA VAL A 371 -24.11 5.03 -8.74
C VAL A 371 -23.23 4.27 -9.71
N VAL A 372 -22.11 4.88 -10.09
CA VAL A 372 -21.17 4.34 -11.07
C VAL A 372 -19.79 4.39 -10.43
N PRO A 373 -19.37 3.32 -9.70
CA PRO A 373 -18.03 3.25 -9.15
C PRO A 373 -16.98 3.30 -10.26
N ASP A 374 -15.83 3.89 -9.97
CA ASP A 374 -14.72 3.98 -10.94
C ASP A 374 -14.20 2.62 -11.39
N ARG A 375 -14.16 1.63 -10.50
CA ARG A 375 -13.84 0.24 -10.85
C ARG A 375 -14.62 -0.76 -10.00
N ILE A 376 -15.15 -1.78 -10.67
CA ILE A 376 -15.63 -3.00 -10.00
C ILE A 376 -14.84 -4.19 -10.51
N ASP A 377 -14.05 -4.80 -9.62
CA ASP A 377 -13.25 -5.98 -9.87
C ASP A 377 -14.00 -7.23 -9.39
N ASP A 378 -14.68 -7.91 -10.31
CA ASP A 378 -15.45 -9.12 -10.01
C ASP A 378 -14.56 -10.32 -9.63
N VAL A 379 -13.29 -10.33 -10.05
CA VAL A 379 -12.32 -11.40 -9.73
C VAL A 379 -11.89 -11.28 -8.27
N ASN A 380 -11.52 -10.07 -7.86
CA ASN A 380 -11.02 -9.79 -6.52
C ASN A 380 -12.11 -9.37 -5.53
N ARG A 381 -13.35 -9.21 -5.99
CA ARG A 381 -14.50 -8.75 -5.19
C ARG A 381 -14.25 -7.38 -4.56
N GLN A 382 -13.73 -6.44 -5.34
CA GLN A 382 -13.41 -5.09 -4.89
C GLN A 382 -14.21 -4.05 -5.68
N VAL A 383 -14.74 -3.05 -4.97
CA VAL A 383 -15.28 -1.81 -5.53
C VAL A 383 -14.30 -0.70 -5.15
N ILE A 384 -13.87 0.07 -6.14
CA ILE A 384 -12.92 1.16 -5.96
C ILE A 384 -13.55 2.44 -6.46
N GLU A 385 -13.47 3.48 -5.64
CA GLU A 385 -13.87 4.85 -5.97
C GLU A 385 -12.69 5.79 -5.70
N VAL A 386 -12.46 6.72 -6.60
CA VAL A 386 -11.35 7.68 -6.54
C VAL A 386 -11.88 9.08 -6.27
N LYS A 387 -11.38 9.73 -5.22
CA LYS A 387 -11.73 11.12 -4.89
C LYS A 387 -10.50 11.98 -4.75
N ASN A 388 -10.34 12.89 -5.71
CA ASN A 388 -9.29 13.89 -5.70
C ASN A 388 -9.86 15.28 -5.34
N THR A 389 -10.51 15.37 -4.18
CA THR A 389 -11.19 16.59 -3.68
C THR A 389 -10.63 17.02 -2.32
N ASN A 390 -10.96 18.23 -1.85
CA ASN A 390 -10.52 18.69 -0.53
C ASN A 390 -11.25 17.97 0.62
N GLU A 391 -12.50 17.57 0.41
CA GLU A 391 -13.32 16.86 1.41
C GLU A 391 -14.33 15.92 0.74
N ILE A 392 -14.68 14.84 1.42
CA ILE A 392 -15.58 13.80 0.89
C ILE A 392 -17.07 14.07 1.11
N ARG A 393 -17.42 15.08 1.92
CA ARG A 393 -18.82 15.37 2.29
C ARG A 393 -19.73 15.63 1.09
N PRO A 394 -19.31 16.34 0.03
CA PRO A 394 -20.14 16.51 -1.18
C PRO A 394 -20.53 15.18 -1.84
N ASP A 395 -19.65 14.18 -1.77
CA ASP A 395 -19.84 12.85 -2.38
C ASP A 395 -20.50 11.84 -1.43
N ARG A 396 -20.95 12.26 -0.24
CA ARG A 396 -21.49 11.40 0.82
C ARG A 396 -22.48 10.35 0.30
N VAL A 397 -23.47 10.78 -0.47
CA VAL A 397 -24.56 9.90 -0.91
C VAL A 397 -24.05 8.83 -1.87
N GLN A 398 -23.10 9.18 -2.74
CA GLN A 398 -22.47 8.23 -3.66
C GLN A 398 -21.66 7.20 -2.88
N ILE A 399 -20.73 7.65 -2.03
CA ILE A 399 -19.84 6.76 -1.27
C ILE A 399 -20.63 5.79 -0.38
N LEU A 400 -21.67 6.27 0.31
CA LEU A 400 -22.54 5.40 1.13
C LEU A 400 -23.28 4.37 0.28
N ALA A 401 -23.76 4.75 -0.91
CA ALA A 401 -24.46 3.84 -1.80
C ALA A 401 -23.52 2.74 -2.33
N GLU A 402 -22.31 3.11 -2.77
CA GLU A 402 -21.32 2.17 -3.27
C GLU A 402 -20.86 1.18 -2.20
N ALA A 403 -20.61 1.68 -0.99
CA ALA A 403 -20.26 0.84 0.15
C ALA A 403 -21.40 -0.13 0.53
N GLU A 404 -22.65 0.34 0.53
CA GLU A 404 -23.81 -0.51 0.80
C GLU A 404 -24.02 -1.56 -0.31
N TRP A 405 -23.86 -1.18 -1.58
CA TRP A 405 -23.93 -2.13 -2.69
C TRP A 405 -22.83 -3.19 -2.58
N ALA A 406 -21.60 -2.77 -2.29
CA ALA A 406 -20.47 -3.67 -2.11
C ALA A 406 -20.78 -4.70 -1.00
N ARG A 407 -21.23 -4.21 0.16
CA ARG A 407 -21.62 -5.05 1.30
C ARG A 407 -22.72 -6.04 0.95
N GLN A 408 -23.79 -5.61 0.28
CA GLN A 408 -24.91 -6.48 -0.11
C GLN A 408 -24.50 -7.59 -1.09
N ASN A 409 -23.46 -7.36 -1.90
CA ASN A 409 -23.03 -8.27 -2.96
C ASN A 409 -21.74 -9.04 -2.62
N GLY A 410 -21.22 -8.91 -1.39
CA GLY A 410 -20.02 -9.60 -0.93
C GLY A 410 -18.72 -9.05 -1.52
N TYR A 411 -18.68 -7.75 -1.82
CA TYR A 411 -17.49 -7.00 -2.22
C TYR A 411 -16.98 -6.16 -1.06
N THR A 412 -15.70 -5.80 -1.12
CA THR A 412 -15.10 -4.78 -0.24
C THR A 412 -15.06 -3.43 -0.96
N MET A 413 -15.23 -2.34 -0.21
CA MET A 413 -15.16 -0.98 -0.73
C MET A 413 -13.81 -0.35 -0.38
N THR A 414 -13.09 0.15 -1.37
CA THR A 414 -11.88 0.95 -1.18
C THR A 414 -12.10 2.34 -1.77
N LEU A 415 -11.93 3.36 -0.93
CA LEU A 415 -11.90 4.75 -1.32
C LEU A 415 -10.44 5.19 -1.47
N VAL A 416 -10.02 5.42 -2.71
CA VAL A 416 -8.70 5.99 -3.01
C VAL A 416 -8.83 7.50 -3.00
N VAL A 417 -8.06 8.18 -2.17
CA VAL A 417 -8.16 9.64 -2.02
C VAL A 417 -6.82 10.31 -2.18
N ASP A 418 -6.84 11.60 -2.48
CA ASP A 418 -5.62 12.40 -2.44
C ASP A 418 -5.13 12.58 -0.99
N HIS A 419 -3.83 12.79 -0.81
CA HIS A 419 -3.26 13.06 0.52
C HIS A 419 -3.95 14.23 1.23
N ARG A 420 -4.45 15.25 0.50
CA ARG A 420 -5.19 16.39 1.09
C ARG A 420 -6.63 16.09 1.49
N THR A 421 -7.24 15.04 0.96
CA THR A 421 -8.68 14.82 1.09
C THR A 421 -9.07 14.51 2.54
N ALA A 422 -9.89 15.37 3.13
CA ALA A 422 -10.39 15.18 4.49
C ALA A 422 -11.60 14.23 4.52
N ILE A 423 -11.54 13.20 5.37
CA ILE A 423 -12.67 12.32 5.68
C ILE A 423 -13.50 12.94 6.81
N ASN A 424 -14.30 13.96 6.48
CA ASN A 424 -15.00 14.80 7.46
C ASN A 424 -16.51 14.55 7.56
N ASP A 425 -16.99 13.42 7.04
CA ASP A 425 -18.36 12.94 7.23
C ASP A 425 -18.40 11.87 8.35
N PRO A 426 -19.19 12.07 9.42
CA PRO A 426 -19.20 11.14 10.55
C PRO A 426 -19.61 9.70 10.20
N LYS A 427 -20.55 9.52 9.25
CA LYS A 427 -21.03 8.18 8.88
C LYS A 427 -19.99 7.44 8.05
N ILE A 428 -19.35 8.13 7.11
CA ILE A 428 -18.24 7.55 6.35
C ILE A 428 -17.06 7.25 7.27
N GLN A 429 -16.72 8.15 8.21
CA GLN A 429 -15.67 7.89 9.19
C GLN A 429 -15.97 6.66 10.07
N GLU A 430 -17.23 6.46 10.49
CA GLU A 430 -17.65 5.26 11.20
C GLU A 430 -17.46 3.99 10.36
N MET A 431 -17.81 4.04 9.07
CA MET A 431 -17.60 2.94 8.12
C MET A 431 -16.11 2.67 7.86
N VAL A 432 -15.27 3.70 7.93
CA VAL A 432 -13.81 3.50 7.89
C VAL A 432 -13.32 2.84 9.18
N ASN A 433 -13.76 3.34 10.34
CA ASN A 433 -13.34 2.83 11.65
C ASN A 433 -13.77 1.37 11.88
N ASN A 434 -14.92 0.96 11.34
CA ASN A 434 -15.42 -0.41 11.46
C ASN A 434 -14.93 -1.35 10.33
N GLY A 435 -14.15 -0.83 9.37
CA GLY A 435 -13.57 -1.61 8.28
C GLY A 435 -14.50 -1.91 7.10
N GLN A 436 -15.66 -1.26 7.00
CA GLN A 436 -16.56 -1.36 5.84
C GLN A 436 -16.04 -0.60 4.62
N ILE A 437 -15.32 0.50 4.83
CA ILE A 437 -14.63 1.25 3.78
C ILE A 437 -13.14 1.29 4.13
N GLN A 438 -12.31 0.77 3.24
CA GLN A 438 -10.87 0.98 3.30
C GLN A 438 -10.52 2.32 2.66
N VAL A 439 -9.62 3.09 3.26
CA VAL A 439 -9.09 4.32 2.65
C VAL A 439 -7.62 4.11 2.30
N VAL A 440 -7.25 4.46 1.07
CA VAL A 440 -5.85 4.52 0.62
C VAL A 440 -5.57 5.90 0.08
N ARG A 441 -4.53 6.55 0.59
CA ARG A 441 -4.08 7.88 0.18
C ARG A 441 -2.96 7.77 -0.84
N LYS A 442 -3.07 8.53 -1.92
CA LYS A 442 -2.13 8.60 -3.04
C LYS A 442 -1.93 10.04 -3.47
N GLU A 443 -0.87 10.30 -4.22
CA GLU A 443 -0.70 11.53 -4.98
C GLU A 443 -1.57 11.49 -6.24
N LEU A 444 -2.80 12.00 -6.15
CA LEU A 444 -3.76 11.99 -7.26
C LEU A 444 -3.70 13.27 -8.10
N ASP A 445 -2.92 14.25 -7.67
CA ASP A 445 -2.82 15.56 -8.29
C ASP A 445 -1.48 16.22 -8.04
N ASP A 446 -1.16 17.23 -8.84
CA ASP A 446 0.04 18.05 -8.66
C ASP A 446 -0.27 19.36 -7.93
N ALA A 447 0.63 19.77 -7.03
CA ALA A 447 0.74 21.15 -6.55
C ALA A 447 1.91 21.81 -7.23
N TYR A 448 1.68 22.85 -8.02
CA TYR A 448 2.78 23.73 -8.43
C TYR A 448 2.95 24.84 -7.38
N PHE A 449 4.18 25.31 -7.22
CA PHE A 449 4.55 26.39 -6.30
C PHE A 449 3.78 27.70 -6.54
#